data_AF-E2S2K9-F1
#
_entry.id   AF-E2S2K9-F1
#
_cell.length_a   1.000
_cell.length_b   1.000
_cell.length_c   1.000
_cell.angle_alpha   90.00
_cell.angle_beta   90.00
_cell.angle_gamma   90.00
#
_symmetry.space_group_name_H-M   'P 1'
#
loop_
_entity.id
_entity.type
_entity.pdbx_description
1 polymer ?
#
loop_
_entity_poly.entity_id
_entity_poly.type
_entity_poly.pdbx_seq_one_letter_code
_entity_poly.pdbx_strand_id
1 'polypeptide(L)'
;MNLDNPHDAGLPPSSLPPAAQWAAIGIFVAGVVVSGGYAVFEYWRRATFLLGLALLWLTVVRLTCDSRRVGVLAVRSRRFDACFTGLLGAVMAFLAFSVDSLGS
;
A
#
# COMPACT_ATOMS: atom_id res chain seq x y z
N MET A 1 -11.96 -17.49 11.63
CA MET A 1 -10.52 -17.20 11.82
C MET A 1 -10.39 -15.84 12.45
N ASN A 2 -9.63 -15.70 13.54
CA ASN A 2 -9.22 -14.39 14.02
C ASN A 2 -8.11 -13.87 13.08
N LEU A 3 -8.36 -12.77 12.36
CA LEU A 3 -7.38 -12.14 11.45
C LEU A 3 -6.55 -11.07 12.18
N ASP A 4 -6.68 -10.97 13.50
CA ASP A 4 -5.91 -10.03 14.31
C ASP A 4 -4.43 -10.45 14.31
N ASN A 5 -3.57 -9.54 13.86
CA ASN A 5 -2.14 -9.77 13.80
C ASN A 5 -1.54 -9.85 15.24
N PRO A 6 -0.97 -11.00 15.66
CA PRO A 6 -0.50 -11.18 17.03
C PRO A 6 0.64 -10.23 17.42
N HIS A 7 1.44 -9.78 16.46
CA HIS A 7 2.53 -8.84 16.72
C HIS A 7 2.07 -7.40 16.95
N ASP A 8 0.82 -7.07 16.62
CA ASP A 8 0.24 -5.74 16.78
C ASP A 8 -0.72 -5.68 17.98
N ALA A 9 -0.84 -6.77 18.77
CA ALA A 9 -1.79 -6.91 19.87
C ALA A 9 -1.63 -5.87 21.01
N GLY A 10 -0.45 -5.27 21.16
CA GLY A 10 -0.17 -4.24 22.17
C GLY A 10 -0.30 -2.79 21.67
N LEU A 11 -0.72 -2.57 20.43
CA LEU A 11 -0.84 -1.22 19.88
C LEU A 11 -2.12 -0.52 20.36
N PRO A 12 -2.07 0.81 20.63
CA PRO A 12 -3.27 1.57 20.92
C PRO A 12 -4.19 1.56 19.68
N PRO A 13 -5.52 1.55 19.89
CA PRO A 13 -6.46 1.65 18.79
C PRO A 13 -6.25 2.97 18.03
N SER A 14 -6.43 2.92 16.72
CA SER A 14 -6.37 4.08 15.85
C SER A 14 -7.39 5.14 16.27
N SER A 15 -6.99 6.41 16.17
CA SER A 15 -7.88 7.56 16.37
C SER A 15 -8.80 7.82 15.17
N LEU A 16 -8.59 7.14 14.04
CA LEU A 16 -9.37 7.36 12.82
C LEU A 16 -10.74 6.68 12.91
N PRO A 17 -11.81 7.35 12.46
CA PRO A 17 -13.13 6.76 12.42
C PRO A 17 -13.16 5.57 11.45
N PRO A 18 -14.04 4.57 11.68
CA PRO A 18 -14.10 3.36 10.86
C PRO A 18 -14.25 3.60 9.36
N ALA A 19 -15.08 4.58 8.98
CA ALA A 19 -15.30 4.93 7.59
C ALA A 19 -14.02 5.45 6.92
N ALA A 20 -13.20 6.23 7.62
CA ALA A 20 -11.94 6.74 7.09
C ALA A 20 -10.92 5.62 6.87
N GLN A 21 -10.86 4.63 7.76
CA GLN A 21 -9.97 3.49 7.58
C GLN A 21 -10.37 2.64 6.35
N TRP A 22 -11.67 2.37 6.18
CA TRP A 22 -12.17 1.68 4.99
C TRP A 22 -11.96 2.48 3.70
N ALA A 23 -12.17 3.80 3.74
CA ALA A 23 -11.87 4.66 2.60
C ALA A 23 -10.38 4.61 2.24
N ALA A 24 -9.48 4.68 3.22
CA ALA A 24 -8.04 4.61 3.00
C ALA A 24 -7.60 3.26 2.40
N ILE A 25 -8.17 2.15 2.88
CA ILE A 25 -7.98 0.81 2.30
C ILE A 25 -8.55 0.76 0.87
N GLY A 26 -9.74 1.33 0.65
CA GLY A 26 -10.36 1.41 -0.67
C GLY A 26 -9.51 2.17 -1.68
N ILE A 27 -8.89 3.28 -1.27
CA ILE A 27 -7.95 4.07 -2.10
C ILE A 27 -6.73 3.21 -2.48
N PHE A 28 -6.18 2.44 -1.53
CA PHE A 28 -5.08 1.51 -1.81
C PHE A 28 -5.49 0.48 -2.89
N VAL A 29 -6.62 -0.19 -2.69
CA VAL A 29 -7.13 -1.21 -3.63
C VAL A 29 -7.39 -0.60 -5.01
N ALA A 30 -8.01 0.59 -5.06
CA ALA A 30 -8.23 1.31 -6.31
C ALA A 30 -6.91 1.63 -7.03
N GLY A 31 -5.88 2.09 -6.30
CA GLY A 31 -4.55 2.34 -6.85
C GLY A 31 -3.91 1.11 -7.47
N VAL A 32 -4.03 -0.05 -6.80
CA VAL A 32 -3.56 -1.34 -7.34
C VAL A 32 -4.34 -1.74 -8.60
N VAL A 33 -5.67 -1.59 -8.61
CA VAL A 33 -6.50 -1.90 -9.79
C VAL A 33 -6.13 -1.02 -10.98
N VAL A 34 -5.97 0.29 -10.76
CA VAL A 34 -5.59 1.23 -11.83
C VAL A 34 -4.19 0.90 -12.36
N SER A 35 -3.24 0.60 -11.47
CA SER A 35 -1.90 0.14 -11.87
C SER A 35 -1.96 -1.14 -12.71
N GLY A 36 -2.75 -2.13 -12.28
CA GLY A 36 -2.98 -3.36 -13.04
C GLY A 36 -3.59 -3.11 -14.41
N GLY A 37 -4.53 -2.15 -14.51
CA GLY A 37 -5.06 -1.69 -15.79
C GLY A 37 -3.96 -1.17 -16.73
N TYR A 38 -3.10 -0.26 -16.24
CA TYR A 38 -1.97 0.22 -17.03
C TYR A 38 -1.00 -0.91 -17.43
N ALA A 39 -0.80 -1.92 -16.57
CA ALA A 39 0.05 -3.06 -16.90
C ALA A 39 -0.53 -3.89 -18.05
N VAL A 40 -1.84 -4.12 -18.05
CA VAL A 40 -2.55 -4.87 -19.11
C VAL A 40 -2.51 -4.15 -20.47
N PHE A 41 -2.50 -2.81 -20.46
CA PHE A 41 -2.41 -2.00 -21.68
C PHE A 41 -0.97 -1.65 -22.09
N GLU A 42 0.03 -2.44 -21.67
CA GLU A 42 1.45 -2.27 -22.03
C GLU A 42 2.11 -0.95 -21.56
N TYR A 43 1.46 -0.22 -20.65
CA TYR A 43 1.99 1.01 -20.04
C TYR A 43 2.80 0.70 -18.78
N TRP A 44 3.80 -0.17 -18.90
CA TRP A 44 4.57 -0.74 -17.79
C TRP A 44 5.21 0.31 -16.87
N ARG A 45 5.68 1.45 -17.43
CA ARG A 45 6.27 2.54 -16.63
C ARG A 45 5.23 3.20 -15.73
N ARG A 46 4.07 3.54 -16.29
CA ARG A 46 2.95 4.15 -15.53
C ARG A 46 2.39 3.16 -14.51
N ALA A 47 2.26 1.89 -14.89
CA ALA A 47 1.84 0.82 -14.01
C ALA A 47 2.76 0.69 -12.78
N THR A 48 4.07 0.60 -13.01
CA THR A 48 5.09 0.49 -11.94
C THR A 48 5.09 1.71 -11.03
N PHE A 49 5.00 2.92 -11.62
CA PHE A 49 4.96 4.16 -10.84
C PHE A 49 3.73 4.22 -9.93
N LEU A 50 2.54 3.90 -10.48
CA LEU A 50 1.29 3.89 -9.71
C LEU A 50 1.28 2.80 -8.64
N LEU A 51 1.85 1.63 -8.91
CA LEU A 51 2.02 0.59 -7.90
C LEU A 51 2.96 1.05 -6.78
N GLY A 52 4.05 1.74 -7.13
CA GLY A 52 4.94 2.37 -6.16
C GLY A 52 4.22 3.36 -5.25
N LEU A 53 3.41 4.26 -5.82
CA LEU A 53 2.57 5.19 -5.06
C LEU A 53 1.53 4.47 -4.19
N ALA A 54 0.91 3.40 -4.70
CA ALA A 54 -0.04 2.60 -3.92
C ALA A 54 0.65 1.93 -2.71
N LEU A 55 1.88 1.44 -2.86
CA LEU A 55 2.64 0.88 -1.74
C LEU A 55 3.06 1.93 -0.72
N LEU A 56 3.46 3.13 -1.17
CA LEU A 56 3.71 4.27 -0.27
C LEU A 56 2.43 4.67 0.50
N TRP A 57 1.28 4.65 -0.18
CA TRP A 57 0.00 4.86 0.48
C TRP A 57 -0.32 3.76 1.49
N LEU A 58 -0.01 2.49 1.17
CA LEU A 58 -0.16 1.38 2.09
C LEU A 58 0.70 1.55 3.35
N THR A 59 1.88 2.16 3.25
CA THR A 59 2.69 2.55 4.42
C THR A 59 1.92 3.48 5.35
N VAL A 60 1.27 4.52 4.79
CA VAL A 60 0.43 5.45 5.57
C VAL A 60 -0.75 4.69 6.20
N VAL A 61 -1.42 3.82 5.44
CA VAL A 61 -2.52 2.98 5.95
C VAL A 61 -2.04 2.09 7.10
N ARG A 62 -0.87 1.43 6.99
CA ARG A 62 -0.34 0.58 8.06
C ARG A 62 -0.01 1.37 9.32
N LEU A 63 0.48 2.61 9.19
CA LEU A 63 0.82 3.45 10.34
C LEU A 63 -0.41 4.05 11.03
N THR A 64 -1.51 4.25 10.30
CA THR A 64 -2.69 5.00 10.77
C THR A 64 -3.93 4.15 11.06
N CYS A 65 -4.11 3.01 10.39
CA CYS A 65 -5.29 2.15 10.51
C CYS A 65 -5.04 0.94 11.42
N ASP A 66 -6.14 0.38 11.97
CA ASP A 66 -6.05 -0.79 12.83
C ASP A 66 -5.77 -2.07 12.03
N SER A 67 -4.84 -2.90 12.50
CA SER A 67 -4.46 -4.16 11.85
C SER A 67 -5.65 -5.12 11.67
N ARG A 68 -6.63 -5.07 12.57
CA ARG A 68 -7.89 -5.82 12.46
C ARG A 68 -8.68 -5.50 11.19
N ARG A 69 -8.66 -4.25 10.71
CA ARG A 69 -9.36 -3.85 9.47
C ARG A 69 -8.51 -4.08 8.22
N VAL A 70 -7.21 -3.84 8.35
CA VAL A 70 -6.23 -4.07 7.27
C VAL A 70 -6.13 -5.56 6.91
N GLY A 71 -6.36 -6.46 7.88
CA GLY A 71 -6.54 -7.88 7.65
C GLY A 71 -5.30 -8.55 7.05
N VAL A 72 -5.45 -9.19 5.89
CA VAL A 72 -4.40 -9.98 5.22
C VAL A 72 -3.13 -9.19 4.87
N LEU A 73 -3.20 -7.86 4.82
CA LEU A 73 -2.04 -7.00 4.58
C LEU A 73 -1.20 -6.76 5.85
N ALA A 74 -1.65 -7.23 7.02
CA ALA A 74 -0.92 -7.18 8.28
C ALA A 74 -0.30 -8.55 8.60
N VAL A 75 0.89 -8.82 8.05
CA VAL A 75 1.51 -10.16 8.10
C VAL A 75 2.49 -10.32 9.26
N ARG A 76 3.34 -9.31 9.51
CA ARG A 76 4.36 -9.39 10.57
C ARG A 76 4.15 -8.33 11.63
N SER A 77 4.89 -7.23 11.63
CA SER A 77 4.67 -6.14 12.60
C SER A 77 4.38 -4.86 11.85
N ARG A 78 3.59 -3.96 12.44
CA ARG A 78 3.27 -2.67 11.82
C ARG A 78 4.51 -1.93 11.30
N ARG A 79 5.61 -1.95 12.07
CA ARG A 79 6.87 -1.29 11.68
C ARG A 79 7.55 -2.00 10.52
N PHE A 80 7.62 -3.33 10.54
CA PHE A 80 8.24 -4.10 9.46
C PHE A 80 7.47 -3.91 8.16
N ASP A 81 6.15 -4.05 8.19
CA ASP A 81 5.29 -3.90 7.02
C ASP A 81 5.37 -2.48 6.45
N ALA A 82 5.40 -1.46 7.32
CA ALA A 82 5.55 -0.06 6.92
C ALA A 82 6.93 0.20 6.27
N CYS A 83 8.03 -0.28 6.86
CA CYS A 83 9.35 -0.15 6.24
C CYS A 83 9.45 -0.88 4.91
N PHE A 84 8.89 -2.10 4.83
CA PHE A 84 8.92 -2.91 3.61
C PHE A 84 8.14 -2.23 2.48
N THR A 85 6.88 -1.88 2.72
CA THR A 85 6.02 -1.20 1.73
C THR A 85 6.56 0.17 1.35
N GLY A 86 7.13 0.91 2.31
CA GLY A 86 7.71 2.22 2.08
C GLY A 86 8.96 2.17 1.22
N LEU A 87 9.90 1.27 1.56
CA LEU A 87 11.12 1.07 0.78
C LEU A 87 10.80 0.57 -0.63
N LEU A 88 9.97 -0.48 -0.74
CA LEU A 88 9.62 -1.07 -2.03
C LEU A 88 8.88 -0.06 -2.90
N GLY A 89 7.88 0.65 -2.34
CA GLY A 89 7.13 1.68 -3.04
C GLY A 89 8.03 2.82 -3.53
N ALA A 90 8.97 3.30 -2.70
CA ALA A 90 9.93 4.33 -3.07
C ALA A 90 10.87 3.86 -4.19
N VAL A 91 11.42 2.65 -4.09
CA VAL A 91 12.30 2.08 -5.12
C VAL A 91 11.55 1.93 -6.44
N MET A 92 10.33 1.40 -6.43
CA MET A 92 9.50 1.25 -7.63
C MET A 92 9.18 2.60 -8.28
N ALA A 93 8.75 3.58 -7.49
CA ALA A 93 8.45 4.92 -8.00
C ALA A 93 9.70 5.61 -8.55
N PHE A 94 10.84 5.51 -7.84
CA PHE A 94 12.11 6.07 -8.29
C PHE A 94 12.59 5.45 -9.60
N LEU A 95 12.60 4.12 -9.71
CA LEU A 95 13.03 3.42 -10.93
C LEU A 95 12.12 3.73 -12.11
N ALA A 96 10.80 3.73 -11.89
CA ALA A 96 9.84 4.08 -12.93
C ALA A 96 9.98 5.55 -13.38
N PHE A 97 10.32 6.46 -12.46
CA PHE A 97 10.57 7.86 -12.77
C PHE A 97 11.91 8.07 -13.48
N SER A 98 12.94 7.29 -13.17
CA SER A 98 14.27 7.44 -13.77
C SER A 98 14.39 6.91 -15.20
N VAL A 99 13.44 6.08 -15.66
CA VAL A 99 13.45 5.53 -17.01
C VAL A 99 12.78 6.49 -17.99
N ASP A 100 13.52 6.85 -19.05
CA ASP A 100 13.02 7.69 -20.13
C ASP A 100 11.80 7.10 -20.84
N SER A 101 10.90 7.99 -21.25
CA SER A 101 9.69 7.63 -21.97
C SER A 101 9.93 7.46 -23.46
N LEU A 102 10.59 6.37 -23.83
CA LEU A 102 10.63 5.93 -25.23
C LEU A 102 9.24 5.38 -25.61
N GLY A 103 8.31 6.27 -25.93
CA GLY A 103 7.05 5.94 -26.59
C GLY A 103 5.85 5.55 -25.71
N SER A 104 5.76 6.02 -24.46
CA SER A 104 4.53 5.92 -23.64
C SER A 104 4.20 7.21 -22.91
#